data_AF-A0A2M7ICE7-F1
#
_entry.id   AF-A0A2M7ICE7-F1
#
_cell.length_a   1.000
_cell.length_b   1.000
_cell.length_c   1.000
_cell.angle_alpha   90.00
_cell.angle_beta   90.00
_cell.angle_gamma   90.00
#
_symmetry.space_group_name_H-M   'P 1'
#
loop_
_entity.id
_entity.type
_entity.pdbx_description
1 polymer ?
#
loop_
_entity_poly.entity_id
_entity_poly.type
_entity_poly.pdbx_seq_one_letter_code
_entity_poly.pdbx_strand_id
1 'polypeptide(L)'
;PVIISILIFLPFYLLSKTSGVHDLSYFSNNQIFDPLRQLNFLLSNPMNIIKVLIVTTVQRFGFYLQSLIGIFGWLEYGLDPLSYLLYGLFFIYVIVETRHTLSLHKNKTILLSLTLIISYIFIILLGFVFYTVKGTLISGGIQGRYFIPFVPFIILLITQFTQKINWPKIKMGNNVKNIFSILIIIYLMTATFYSVFKRYY
;
A
#
# COMPACT_ATOMS: atom_id res chain seq x y z
N PRO A 1 -16.30 -13.20 5.48
CA PRO A 1 -15.21 -12.62 4.67
C PRO A 1 -15.65 -11.43 3.82
N VAL A 2 -16.54 -11.63 2.85
CA VAL A 2 -16.93 -10.63 1.83
C VAL A 2 -17.45 -9.30 2.42
N ILE A 3 -18.30 -9.34 3.46
CA ILE A 3 -18.85 -8.12 4.08
C ILE A 3 -17.76 -7.27 4.76
N ILE A 4 -16.79 -7.92 5.43
CA ILE A 4 -15.65 -7.24 6.06
C ILE A 4 -14.69 -6.70 4.98
N SER A 5 -14.50 -7.45 3.90
CA SER A 5 -13.73 -7.02 2.74
C SER A 5 -14.32 -5.76 2.10
N ILE A 6 -15.64 -5.73 1.94
CA ILE A 6 -16.36 -4.57 1.39
C ILE A 6 -16.21 -3.37 2.34
N LEU A 7 -16.35 -3.54 3.66
CA LEU A 7 -16.19 -2.45 4.62
C LEU A 7 -14.77 -1.83 4.61
N ILE A 8 -13.74 -2.63 4.34
CA ILE A 8 -12.35 -2.15 4.27
C ILE A 8 -12.05 -1.50 2.91
N PHE A 9 -12.56 -2.07 1.82
CA PHE A 9 -12.20 -1.65 0.46
C PHE A 9 -13.19 -0.68 -0.21
N LEU A 10 -14.39 -0.50 0.32
CA LEU A 10 -15.34 0.50 -0.18
C LEU A 10 -14.86 1.94 0.10
N PRO A 11 -14.33 2.29 1.29
CA PRO A 11 -13.68 3.58 1.49
C PRO A 11 -12.48 3.77 0.56
N PHE A 12 -11.75 2.69 0.25
CA PHE A 12 -10.63 2.71 -0.67
C PHE A 12 -11.04 2.97 -2.13
N TYR A 13 -12.14 2.35 -2.59
CA TYR A 13 -12.74 2.65 -3.91
C TYR A 13 -13.16 4.12 -4.03
N LEU A 14 -13.65 4.71 -2.93
CA LEU A 14 -14.00 6.13 -2.89
C LEU A 14 -12.74 7.02 -2.87
N LEU A 15 -11.70 6.63 -2.14
CA LEU A 15 -10.42 7.33 -2.07
C LEU A 15 -9.61 7.26 -3.37
N SER A 16 -9.67 6.14 -4.11
CA SER A 16 -8.98 6.01 -5.40
C SER A 16 -9.59 6.91 -6.47
N LYS A 17 -10.88 7.25 -6.36
CA LYS A 17 -11.52 8.27 -7.21
C LYS A 17 -11.03 9.69 -6.91
N THR A 18 -10.50 9.97 -5.72
CA THR A 18 -10.13 11.34 -5.31
C THR A 18 -8.63 11.63 -5.38
N SER A 19 -7.76 10.61 -5.37
CA SER A 19 -6.31 10.79 -5.10
C SER A 19 -5.39 10.78 -6.34
N GLY A 20 -5.93 10.80 -7.56
CA GLY A 20 -5.16 10.60 -8.80
C GLY A 20 -4.29 11.75 -9.34
N VAL A 21 -4.11 12.88 -8.64
CA VAL A 21 -3.51 14.10 -9.27
C VAL A 21 -2.39 14.78 -8.46
N HIS A 22 -2.13 14.39 -7.22
CA HIS A 22 -1.34 15.27 -6.33
C HIS A 22 0.19 15.26 -6.55
N ASP A 23 0.80 14.18 -7.05
CA ASP A 23 2.28 14.09 -7.06
C ASP A 23 2.96 14.78 -8.25
N LEU A 24 2.32 14.86 -9.43
CA LEU A 24 2.88 15.56 -10.60
C LEU A 24 2.92 17.08 -10.42
N SER A 25 2.04 17.63 -9.57
CA SER A 25 1.96 19.07 -9.33
C SER A 25 3.19 19.64 -8.62
N TYR A 26 3.94 18.82 -7.87
CA TYR A 26 5.12 19.26 -7.14
C TYR A 26 6.38 19.34 -8.01
N PHE A 27 6.51 18.57 -9.10
CA PHE A 27 7.76 18.54 -9.89
C PHE A 27 8.00 19.77 -10.78
N SER A 28 7.09 20.76 -10.82
CA SER A 28 7.06 21.76 -11.90
C SER A 28 7.56 23.19 -11.58
N ASN A 29 8.22 23.48 -10.44
CA ASN A 29 8.82 24.81 -10.23
C ASN A 29 9.91 24.83 -9.14
N ASN A 30 11.17 25.16 -9.50
CA ASN A 30 12.28 25.59 -8.61
C ASN A 30 12.29 25.01 -7.18
N GLN A 31 12.09 23.71 -7.01
CA GLN A 31 12.09 23.09 -5.70
C GLN A 31 13.53 22.91 -5.21
N ILE A 32 13.95 23.73 -4.25
CA ILE A 32 15.28 23.61 -3.64
C ILE A 32 15.25 22.48 -2.62
N PHE A 33 15.69 21.29 -3.03
CA PHE A 33 15.97 20.19 -2.10
C PHE A 33 17.24 20.51 -1.29
N ASP A 34 17.20 20.26 0.02
CA ASP A 34 18.33 20.50 0.92
C ASP A 34 18.35 19.43 2.01
N PRO A 35 19.00 18.29 1.72
CA PRO A 35 19.04 17.15 2.63
C PRO A 35 19.64 17.49 3.99
N LEU A 36 20.66 18.36 4.04
CA LEU A 36 21.30 18.76 5.29
C LEU A 36 20.33 19.54 6.17
N ARG A 37 19.54 20.44 5.60
CA ARG A 37 18.53 21.18 6.35
C ARG A 37 17.38 20.29 6.83
N GLN A 38 16.92 19.35 6.00
CA GLN A 38 15.89 18.40 6.41
C GLN A 38 16.38 17.48 7.53
N LEU A 39 17.62 17.00 7.44
CA LEU A 39 18.25 16.22 8.50
C LEU A 39 18.38 17.03 9.79
N ASN A 40 18.85 18.28 9.72
CA ASN A 40 18.94 19.17 10.87
C ASN A 40 17.56 19.43 11.50
N PHE A 41 16.51 19.59 10.68
CA PHE A 41 15.15 19.72 11.18
C PHE A 41 14.71 18.47 11.97
N LEU A 42 14.95 17.26 11.44
CA LEU A 42 14.63 16.02 12.15
C LEU A 42 15.42 15.87 13.46
N LEU A 43 16.70 16.23 13.46
CA LEU A 43 17.58 16.11 14.63
C LEU A 43 17.36 17.20 15.69
N SER A 44 16.86 18.37 15.29
CA SER A 44 16.60 19.49 16.21
C SER A 44 15.56 19.17 17.29
N ASN A 45 14.61 18.29 16.99
CA ASN A 45 13.59 17.85 17.93
C ASN A 45 13.09 16.46 17.53
N PRO A 46 13.22 15.42 18.38
CA PRO A 46 12.76 14.07 18.06
C PRO A 46 11.26 13.99 17.76
N MET A 47 10.46 14.96 18.25
CA MET A 47 9.04 15.05 17.92
C MET A 47 8.79 15.36 16.44
N ASN A 48 9.75 15.96 15.73
CA ASN A 48 9.65 16.23 14.29
C ASN A 48 9.61 14.92 13.49
N ILE A 49 10.35 13.90 13.90
CA ILE A 49 10.30 12.56 13.29
C ILE A 49 8.88 12.01 13.40
N ILE A 50 8.28 12.07 14.59
CA ILE A 50 6.91 11.58 14.84
C ILE A 50 5.89 12.37 14.00
N LYS A 51 6.01 13.71 13.96
CA LYS A 51 5.14 14.57 13.15
C LYS A 51 5.22 14.22 11.67
N VAL A 52 6.41 14.10 11.10
CA VAL A 52 6.62 13.74 9.70
C VAL A 52 6.01 12.37 9.41
N LEU A 53 6.26 11.38 10.27
CA LEU A 53 5.69 10.04 10.12
C LEU A 53 4.16 10.10 10.10
N ILE A 54 3.53 10.71 11.10
CA ILE A 54 2.06 10.75 11.20
C ILE A 54 1.44 11.51 10.03
N VAL A 55 1.91 12.74 9.76
CA VAL A 55 1.36 13.60 8.71
C VAL A 55 1.51 12.94 7.34
N THR A 56 2.70 12.41 7.05
CA THR A 56 2.95 11.69 5.80
C THR A 56 2.07 10.46 5.68
N THR A 57 1.98 9.64 6.75
CA THR A 57 1.18 8.40 6.73
C THR A 57 -0.27 8.73 6.42
N VAL A 58 -0.88 9.64 7.17
CA VAL A 58 -2.30 9.98 7.03
C VAL A 58 -2.61 10.54 5.65
N GLN A 59 -1.80 11.47 5.16
CA GLN A 59 -2.08 12.16 3.90
C GLN A 59 -1.74 11.31 2.68
N ARG A 60 -0.72 10.44 2.74
CA ARG A 60 -0.28 9.61 1.61
C ARG A 60 -0.75 8.17 1.68
N PHE A 61 -1.53 7.77 2.69
CA PHE A 61 -2.00 6.38 2.85
C PHE A 61 -2.72 5.84 1.62
N GLY A 62 -3.72 6.58 1.11
CA GLY A 62 -4.48 6.18 -0.07
C GLY A 62 -3.59 6.04 -1.31
N PHE A 63 -2.69 7.00 -1.50
CA PHE A 63 -1.71 6.98 -2.57
C PHE A 63 -0.76 5.78 -2.46
N TYR A 64 -0.24 5.46 -1.27
CA TYR A 64 0.63 4.30 -1.06
C TYR A 64 -0.09 2.98 -1.34
N LEU A 65 -1.36 2.83 -0.96
CA LEU A 65 -2.13 1.64 -1.30
C LEU A 65 -2.37 1.52 -2.81
N GLN A 66 -2.74 2.62 -3.47
CA GLN A 66 -3.01 2.62 -4.91
C GLN A 66 -1.74 2.34 -5.73
N SER A 67 -0.62 2.99 -5.39
CA SER A 67 0.67 2.81 -6.05
C SER A 67 1.42 1.53 -5.63
N LEU A 68 0.95 0.82 -4.59
CA LEU A 68 1.41 -0.53 -4.27
C LEU A 68 0.85 -1.55 -5.26
N ILE A 69 -0.41 -1.37 -5.67
CA ILE A 69 -1.05 -2.23 -6.67
C ILE A 69 -0.57 -1.85 -8.08
N GLY A 70 -0.69 -0.56 -8.44
CA GLY A 70 -0.26 -0.09 -9.74
C GLY A 70 -0.74 1.32 -10.07
N ILE A 71 0.19 2.26 -10.12
CA ILE A 71 0.06 3.50 -10.90
C ILE A 71 1.26 3.48 -11.86
N PHE A 72 0.98 3.44 -13.16
CA PHE A 72 1.96 3.17 -14.20
C PHE A 72 2.57 4.45 -14.79
N GLY A 73 3.61 4.27 -15.61
CA GLY A 73 4.40 5.36 -16.17
C GLY A 73 5.11 6.15 -15.06
N TRP A 74 4.95 7.48 -15.10
CA TRP A 74 5.50 8.40 -14.10
C TRP A 74 4.41 8.89 -13.10
N LEU A 75 3.64 7.93 -12.55
CA LEU A 75 2.45 8.20 -11.72
C LEU A 75 1.28 8.88 -12.47
N GLU A 76 1.17 8.63 -13.77
CA GLU A 76 0.27 9.37 -14.64
C GLU A 76 -1.09 8.70 -14.82
N TYR A 77 -1.13 7.37 -14.80
CA TYR A 77 -2.35 6.62 -15.04
C TYR A 77 -2.43 5.36 -14.17
N GLY A 78 -3.60 5.15 -13.58
CA GLY A 78 -3.90 4.02 -12.71
C GLY A 78 -4.73 2.95 -13.41
N LEU A 79 -5.09 1.93 -12.65
CA LEU A 79 -6.11 0.97 -13.04
C LEU A 79 -7.50 1.54 -12.83
N ASP A 80 -8.50 0.90 -13.41
CA ASP A 80 -9.89 1.22 -13.09
C ASP A 80 -10.18 0.90 -11.60
N PRO A 81 -11.13 1.61 -10.97
CA PRO A 81 -11.47 1.39 -9.57
C PRO A 81 -11.88 -0.05 -9.21
N LEU A 82 -12.44 -0.81 -10.14
CA LEU A 82 -12.84 -2.20 -9.91
C LEU A 82 -11.61 -3.13 -9.83
N SER A 83 -10.59 -2.89 -10.64
CA SER A 83 -9.29 -3.58 -10.54
C SER A 83 -8.66 -3.41 -9.15
N TYR A 84 -8.63 -2.18 -8.62
CA TYR A 84 -8.11 -1.92 -7.27
C TYR A 84 -8.90 -2.66 -6.18
N LEU A 85 -10.23 -2.71 -6.30
CA LEU A 85 -11.09 -3.49 -5.42
C LEU A 85 -10.77 -4.98 -5.51
N LEU A 86 -10.64 -5.54 -6.72
CA LEU A 86 -10.35 -6.96 -6.94
C LEU A 86 -8.99 -7.37 -6.37
N TYR A 87 -7.94 -6.57 -6.56
CA TYR A 87 -6.64 -6.81 -5.92
C TYR A 87 -6.74 -6.80 -4.38
N GLY A 88 -7.53 -5.88 -3.83
CA GLY A 88 -7.81 -5.84 -2.40
C GLY A 88 -8.55 -7.07 -1.87
N LEU A 89 -9.58 -7.52 -2.59
CA LEU A 89 -10.30 -8.75 -2.28
C LEU A 89 -9.38 -9.97 -2.37
N PHE A 90 -8.50 -10.02 -3.37
CA PHE A 90 -7.50 -11.08 -3.52
C PHE A 90 -6.53 -11.11 -2.33
N PHE A 91 -6.08 -9.95 -1.85
CA PHE A 91 -5.23 -9.85 -0.67
C PHE A 91 -5.91 -10.41 0.59
N ILE A 92 -7.18 -10.07 0.83
CA ILE A 92 -7.95 -10.65 1.94
C ILE A 92 -8.13 -12.15 1.76
N TYR A 93 -8.43 -12.59 0.55
CA TYR A 93 -8.59 -14.00 0.23
C TYR A 93 -7.32 -14.79 0.59
N VAL A 94 -6.14 -14.28 0.22
CA VAL A 94 -4.84 -14.87 0.60
C VAL A 94 -4.70 -14.97 2.12
N ILE A 95 -4.94 -13.86 2.86
CA ILE A 95 -4.85 -13.86 4.33
C ILE A 95 -5.77 -14.93 4.95
N VAL A 96 -7.01 -15.04 4.48
CA VAL A 96 -8.01 -15.98 5.02
C VAL A 96 -7.60 -17.43 4.76
N GLU A 97 -7.03 -17.72 3.58
CA GLU A 97 -6.56 -19.05 3.23
C GLU A 97 -5.31 -19.45 4.02
N THR A 98 -4.36 -18.52 4.21
CA THR A 98 -3.07 -18.80 4.85
C THR A 98 -3.10 -18.76 6.39
N ARG A 99 -4.17 -18.25 7.01
CA ARG A 99 -4.20 -18.04 8.48
C ARG A 99 -4.06 -19.30 9.33
N HIS A 100 -4.45 -20.47 8.80
CA HIS A 100 -4.38 -21.75 9.52
C HIS A 100 -3.18 -22.59 9.13
N THR A 101 -2.42 -22.20 8.10
CA THR A 101 -1.28 -22.97 7.60
C THR A 101 0.02 -22.59 8.30
N LEU A 102 0.12 -21.36 8.84
CA LEU A 102 1.36 -20.79 9.36
C LEU A 102 1.15 -20.21 10.76
N SER A 103 1.88 -20.75 11.74
CA SER A 103 1.98 -20.20 13.09
C SER A 103 3.43 -19.91 13.44
N LEU A 104 3.70 -18.68 13.88
CA LEU A 104 5.00 -18.23 14.34
C LEU A 104 5.04 -18.14 15.86
N HIS A 105 6.18 -18.48 16.44
CA HIS A 105 6.43 -18.23 17.86
C HIS A 105 6.40 -16.73 18.16
N LYS A 106 5.90 -16.35 19.35
CA LYS A 106 5.70 -14.95 19.77
C LYS A 106 6.92 -14.05 19.52
N ASN A 107 8.12 -14.52 19.83
CA ASN A 107 9.36 -13.77 19.64
C ASN A 107 9.64 -13.46 18.16
N LYS A 108 9.37 -14.41 17.25
CA LYS A 108 9.52 -14.20 15.80
C LYS A 108 8.50 -13.19 15.28
N THR A 109 7.27 -13.24 15.79
CA THR A 109 6.22 -12.26 15.45
C THR A 109 6.60 -10.85 15.92
N ILE A 110 7.18 -10.71 17.12
CA ILE A 110 7.68 -9.41 17.62
C ILE A 110 8.81 -8.90 16.73
N LEU A 111 9.78 -9.74 16.41
CA LEU A 111 10.91 -9.36 15.54
C LEU A 111 10.43 -8.94 14.14
N LEU A 112 9.48 -9.69 13.56
CA LEU A 112 8.84 -9.36 12.29
C LEU A 112 8.16 -7.99 12.34
N SER A 113 7.36 -7.75 13.37
CA SER A 113 6.68 -6.46 13.59
C SER A 113 7.67 -5.30 13.70
N LEU A 114 8.71 -5.45 14.51
CA LEU A 114 9.77 -4.43 14.67
C LEU A 114 10.48 -4.17 13.35
N THR A 115 10.82 -5.22 12.60
CA THR A 115 11.51 -5.09 11.31
C THR A 115 10.67 -4.32 10.30
N LEU A 116 9.35 -4.60 10.24
CA LEU A 116 8.42 -3.88 9.37
C LEU A 116 8.27 -2.41 9.77
N ILE A 117 8.14 -2.13 11.07
CA ILE A 117 8.01 -0.76 11.60
C ILE A 117 9.30 0.04 11.31
N ILE A 118 10.47 -0.53 11.59
CA ILE A 118 11.76 0.11 11.34
C ILE A 118 11.93 0.39 9.85
N SER A 119 11.66 -0.60 8.99
CA SER A 119 11.76 -0.44 7.53
C SER A 119 10.84 0.66 7.02
N TYR A 120 9.60 0.71 7.52
CA TYR A 120 8.65 1.78 7.20
C TYR A 120 9.20 3.15 7.58
N ILE A 121 9.68 3.31 8.81
CA ILE A 121 10.26 4.57 9.31
C ILE A 121 11.42 5.01 8.43
N PHE A 122 12.35 4.10 8.11
CA PHE A 122 13.49 4.42 7.24
C PHE A 122 13.07 4.87 5.85
N ILE A 123 12.10 4.21 5.21
CA ILE A 123 11.59 4.61 3.91
C ILE A 123 11.00 6.02 3.97
N ILE A 124 10.18 6.31 4.99
CA ILE A 124 9.58 7.64 5.17
C ILE A 124 10.64 8.72 5.38
N LEU A 125 11.63 8.48 6.24
CA LEU A 125 12.68 9.44 6.54
C LEU A 125 13.64 9.66 5.37
N LEU A 126 13.96 8.63 4.60
CA LEU A 126 14.76 8.77 3.38
C LEU A 126 14.06 9.64 2.34
N GLY A 127 12.77 9.42 2.10
CA GLY A 127 11.98 10.32 1.24
C GLY A 127 11.92 11.75 1.78
N PHE A 128 11.88 11.89 3.11
CA PHE A 128 11.83 13.20 3.74
C PHE A 128 13.13 13.97 3.54
N VAL A 129 14.27 13.32 3.76
CA VAL A 129 15.58 13.95 3.65
C VAL A 129 15.93 14.27 2.19
N PHE A 130 15.71 13.34 1.28
CA PHE A 130 16.23 13.48 -0.09
C PHE A 130 15.24 14.05 -1.10
N TYR A 131 13.93 13.89 -0.87
CA TYR A 131 12.89 14.17 -1.88
C TYR A 131 11.80 15.13 -1.40
N THR A 132 12.00 15.80 -0.26
CA THR A 132 11.00 16.73 0.30
C THR A 132 11.48 18.16 0.27
N VAL A 133 10.62 19.02 -0.26
CA VAL A 133 10.84 20.47 -0.34
C VAL A 133 10.93 21.07 1.06
N LYS A 134 11.78 22.09 1.22
CA LYS A 134 11.91 22.81 2.49
C LYS A 134 10.56 23.35 2.94
N GLY A 135 10.26 23.20 4.23
CA GLY A 135 9.07 23.78 4.87
C GLY A 135 7.80 22.93 4.83
N THR A 136 7.82 21.75 4.18
CA THR A 136 6.69 20.81 4.22
C THR A 136 6.96 19.69 5.24
N LEU A 137 5.89 19.15 5.85
CA LEU A 137 5.96 18.01 6.77
C LEU A 137 5.63 16.68 6.09
N ILE A 138 5.38 16.71 4.78
CA ILE A 138 4.88 15.59 4.00
C ILE A 138 6.04 15.04 3.20
N SER A 139 6.46 13.82 3.52
CA SER A 139 7.56 13.16 2.81
C SER A 139 7.18 12.88 1.35
N GLY A 140 7.92 13.51 0.43
CA GLY A 140 7.79 13.37 -1.01
C GLY A 140 8.59 12.19 -1.58
N GLY A 141 8.39 11.89 -2.86
CA GLY A 141 9.18 10.90 -3.62
C GLY A 141 8.95 9.43 -3.27
N ILE A 142 8.26 9.14 -2.16
CA ILE A 142 7.91 7.77 -1.75
C ILE A 142 6.71 7.28 -2.54
N GLN A 143 6.75 6.02 -2.98
CA GLN A 143 5.66 5.37 -3.69
C GLN A 143 5.34 4.02 -3.06
N GLY A 144 4.09 3.59 -3.24
CA GLY A 144 3.56 2.32 -2.74
C GLY A 144 4.36 1.10 -3.18
N ARG A 145 4.95 1.14 -4.38
CA ARG A 145 5.81 0.06 -4.91
C ARG A 145 7.02 -0.25 -4.02
N TYR A 146 7.51 0.73 -3.26
CA TYR A 146 8.60 0.50 -2.30
C TYR A 146 8.18 -0.43 -1.16
N PHE A 147 6.87 -0.61 -0.96
CA PHE A 147 6.33 -1.49 0.05
C PHE A 147 6.02 -2.91 -0.44
N ILE A 148 6.13 -3.20 -1.75
CA ILE A 148 5.85 -4.53 -2.32
C ILE A 148 6.65 -5.66 -1.66
N PRO A 149 7.97 -5.51 -1.38
CA PRO A 149 8.74 -6.56 -0.72
C PRO A 149 8.23 -6.91 0.69
N PHE A 150 7.51 -5.99 1.34
CA PHE A 150 6.94 -6.21 2.68
C PHE A 150 5.57 -6.88 2.66
N VAL A 151 4.90 -6.98 1.50
CA VAL A 151 3.54 -7.53 1.37
C VAL A 151 3.44 -8.97 1.93
N PRO A 152 4.34 -9.93 1.60
CA PRO A 152 4.27 -11.28 2.17
C PRO A 152 4.44 -11.30 3.69
N PHE A 153 5.29 -10.42 4.22
CA PHE A 153 5.56 -10.28 5.65
C PHE A 153 4.40 -9.63 6.39
N ILE A 154 3.73 -8.67 5.78
CA ILE A 154 2.50 -8.06 6.30
C ILE A 154 1.38 -9.12 6.35
N ILE A 155 1.20 -9.91 5.28
CA ILE A 155 0.25 -11.05 5.28
C ILE A 155 0.57 -11.98 6.44
N LEU A 156 1.83 -12.42 6.57
CA LEU A 156 2.28 -13.33 7.61
C LEU A 156 2.05 -12.78 9.02
N LEU A 157 2.25 -11.47 9.22
CA LEU A 157 1.99 -10.79 10.49
C LEU A 157 0.48 -10.76 10.80
N ILE A 158 -0.35 -10.37 9.82
CA ILE A 158 -1.81 -10.31 9.97
C ILE A 158 -2.38 -11.70 10.26
N THR A 159 -1.85 -12.76 9.63
CA THR A 159 -2.31 -14.12 9.91
C THR A 159 -2.09 -14.50 11.37
N GLN A 160 -0.98 -14.08 12.00
CA GLN A 160 -0.73 -14.37 13.43
C GLN A 160 -1.80 -13.75 14.34
N PHE A 161 -2.27 -12.53 14.02
CA PHE A 161 -3.30 -11.85 14.82
C PHE A 161 -4.72 -12.34 14.53
N THR A 162 -4.96 -12.89 13.34
CA THR A 162 -6.31 -13.29 12.88
C THR A 162 -6.63 -14.78 13.06
N GLN A 163 -5.65 -15.59 13.50
CA GLN A 163 -5.81 -17.03 13.78
C GLN A 163 -7.00 -17.37 14.68
N LYS A 164 -7.25 -16.54 15.70
CA LYS A 164 -8.33 -16.76 16.69
C LYS A 164 -9.70 -16.27 16.22
N ILE A 165 -9.77 -15.59 15.07
CA ILE A 165 -11.02 -15.01 14.59
C ILE A 165 -11.80 -16.07 13.80
N ASN A 166 -13.02 -16.37 14.24
CA ASN A 166 -13.95 -17.24 13.52
C ASN A 166 -14.55 -16.49 12.33
N TRP A 167 -14.02 -16.76 11.13
CA TRP A 167 -14.59 -16.24 9.90
C TRP A 167 -15.57 -17.26 9.32
N PRO A 168 -16.74 -16.84 8.83
CA PRO A 168 -17.67 -17.75 8.17
C PRO A 168 -16.98 -18.35 6.94
N LYS A 169 -16.85 -19.68 6.94
CA LYS A 169 -16.31 -20.44 5.81
C LYS A 169 -17.39 -20.52 4.73
N ILE A 170 -17.17 -19.84 3.62
CA ILE A 170 -17.99 -20.03 2.42
C ILE A 170 -17.56 -21.36 1.82
N LYS A 171 -18.45 -22.35 1.83
CA LYS A 171 -18.22 -23.64 1.15
C LYS A 171 -18.47 -23.44 -0.34
N MET A 172 -17.41 -23.16 -1.08
CA MET A 172 -17.41 -23.11 -2.55
C MET A 172 -16.68 -24.35 -3.06
N GLY A 173 -17.22 -25.06 -4.06
CA GLY A 173 -16.50 -26.18 -4.67
C GLY A 173 -15.17 -25.72 -5.28
N ASN A 174 -14.10 -26.52 -5.15
CA ASN A 174 -12.76 -26.14 -5.62
C ASN A 174 -12.74 -25.75 -7.10
N ASN A 175 -13.52 -26.43 -7.95
CA ASN A 175 -13.62 -26.11 -9.38
C ASN A 175 -14.20 -24.70 -9.60
N VAL A 176 -15.25 -24.33 -8.87
CA VAL A 176 -15.86 -22.99 -8.96
C VAL A 176 -14.90 -21.92 -8.47
N LYS A 177 -14.18 -22.19 -7.38
CA LYS A 177 -13.14 -21.30 -6.83
C LYS A 177 -12.02 -21.05 -7.85
N ASN A 178 -11.56 -22.10 -8.54
CA ASN A 178 -10.53 -22.01 -9.56
C ASN A 178 -11.01 -21.22 -10.77
N ILE A 179 -12.22 -21.52 -11.29
CA ILE A 179 -12.80 -20.79 -12.42
C ILE A 179 -12.94 -19.30 -12.09
N PHE A 180 -13.48 -18.97 -10.92
CA PHE A 180 -13.63 -17.58 -10.49
C PHE A 180 -12.28 -16.87 -10.35
N SER A 181 -11.26 -17.54 -9.83
CA SER A 181 -9.90 -16.99 -9.72
C SER A 181 -9.28 -16.74 -11.10
N ILE A 182 -9.47 -17.67 -12.05
CA ILE A 182 -9.00 -17.52 -13.44
C ILE A 182 -9.70 -16.32 -14.10
N LEU A 183 -11.01 -16.17 -13.93
CA LEU A 183 -11.76 -15.03 -14.48
C LEU A 183 -11.26 -13.69 -13.91
N ILE A 184 -10.98 -13.61 -12.61
CA ILE A 184 -10.39 -12.42 -11.99
C ILE A 184 -9.01 -12.14 -12.59
N ILE A 185 -8.15 -13.15 -12.73
CA ILE A 185 -6.81 -12.97 -13.30
C ILE A 185 -6.92 -12.45 -14.74
N ILE A 186 -7.78 -13.05 -15.56
CA ILE A 186 -8.01 -12.61 -16.94
C ILE A 186 -8.49 -11.15 -16.96
N TYR A 187 -9.47 -10.79 -16.12
CA TYR A 187 -9.95 -9.41 -16.02
C TYR A 187 -8.83 -8.44 -15.64
N LEU A 188 -8.00 -8.77 -14.64
CA LEU A 188 -6.90 -7.90 -14.21
C LEU A 188 -5.85 -7.75 -15.31
N MET A 189 -5.53 -8.84 -16.03
CA MET A 189 -4.63 -8.79 -17.18
C MET A 189 -5.19 -7.94 -18.32
N THR A 190 -6.48 -8.05 -18.64
CA THR A 190 -7.10 -7.21 -19.68
C THR A 190 -7.21 -5.76 -19.25
N ALA A 191 -7.56 -5.48 -17.99
CA ALA A 191 -7.63 -4.12 -17.45
C ALA A 191 -6.26 -3.42 -17.41
N THR A 192 -5.22 -4.13 -16.99
CA THR A 192 -3.83 -3.62 -17.04
C THR A 192 -3.39 -3.35 -18.47
N PHE A 193 -3.61 -4.31 -19.39
CA PHE A 193 -3.29 -4.12 -20.80
C PHE A 193 -4.05 -2.93 -21.41
N TYR A 194 -5.36 -2.82 -21.15
CA TYR A 194 -6.20 -1.72 -21.63
C TYR A 194 -5.72 -0.36 -21.10
N SER A 195 -5.36 -0.27 -19.81
CA SER A 195 -4.84 0.96 -19.20
C SER A 195 -3.54 1.41 -19.86
N VAL A 196 -2.63 0.46 -20.14
CA VAL A 196 -1.38 0.74 -20.87
C VAL A 196 -1.68 1.12 -22.32
N PHE A 197 -2.50 0.35 -23.03
CA PHE A 197 -2.81 0.59 -24.43
C PHE A 197 -3.42 1.96 -24.65
N LYS A 198 -4.47 2.32 -23.90
CA LYS A 198 -5.16 3.61 -23.97
C LYS A 198 -4.24 4.82 -23.74
N ARG A 199 -3.13 4.64 -23.03
CA ARG A 199 -2.15 5.71 -22.80
C ARG A 199 -1.25 5.93 -24.01
N TYR A 200 -0.81 4.86 -24.66
CA TYR A 200 0.23 4.91 -25.70
C TYR A 200 -0.31 4.89 -27.13
N TYR A 201 -1.54 4.41 -27.33
CA TYR A 201 -2.21 4.26 -28.63
C TYR A 201 -3.63 4.82 -28.56
#